data_AF-A0A820JQ00-F1
#
_entry.id   AF-A0A820JQ00-F1
#
_cell.length_a   1.000
_cell.length_b   1.000
_cell.length_c   1.000
_cell.angle_alpha   90.00
_cell.angle_beta   90.00
_cell.angle_gamma   90.00
#
_symmetry.space_group_name_H-M   'P 1'
#
loop_
_entity.id
_entity.type
_entity.pdbx_description
1 polymer ?
#
loop_
_entity_poly.entity_id
_entity_poly.type
_entity_poly.pdbx_seq_one_letter_code
_entity_poly.pdbx_strand_id
1 'polypeptide(L)'
;MLHEIQNVRLLENDSTGFQFDYRGRQITLFANSINERFLWIKCINDAIHVCSQRRLLTSMFRTPESNLNPVVCRPIGKVFIREISAMNLPITSMQKNGNNPYCIIEMNNCQRQTTPVHCDTSNLQWNISFQFFICDINKDIIKCFIYNRSKYTTDRLLGSVDVPLTLLTERRIQQEDS
;
A
#
# COMPACT_ATOMS: atom_id res chain seq x y z
N MET A 1 -0.06 15.75 -1.28
CA MET A 1 1.22 15.98 -1.97
C MET A 1 1.19 15.42 -3.39
N LEU A 2 1.02 14.11 -3.62
CA LEU A 2 1.07 13.55 -4.99
C LEU A 2 -0.22 13.67 -5.83
N HIS A 3 -1.36 14.06 -5.25
CA HIS A 3 -2.64 14.21 -5.95
C HIS A 3 -2.76 15.49 -6.81
N GLU A 4 -1.72 16.31 -6.83
CA GLU A 4 -1.66 17.58 -7.59
C GLU A 4 -0.79 17.46 -8.86
N ILE A 5 -0.20 16.28 -9.09
CA ILE A 5 0.56 15.99 -10.31
C ILE A 5 -0.41 15.63 -11.42
N GLN A 6 -0.29 16.30 -12.56
CA GLN A 6 -1.13 16.09 -13.75
C GLN A 6 -0.29 16.14 -15.02
N ASN A 7 -0.86 15.67 -16.14
CA ASN A 7 -0.32 15.84 -17.49
C ASN A 7 1.14 15.37 -17.65
N VAL A 8 1.47 14.21 -17.08
CA VAL A 8 2.77 13.55 -17.27
C VAL A 8 2.92 13.18 -18.75
N ARG A 9 3.94 13.73 -19.41
CA ARG A 9 4.18 13.57 -20.85
C ARG A 9 5.66 13.57 -21.18
N LEU A 10 6.01 12.86 -22.26
CA LEU A 10 7.38 12.79 -22.77
C LEU A 10 7.78 14.11 -23.43
N LEU A 11 9.08 14.40 -23.44
CA LEU A 11 9.63 15.45 -24.30
C LEU A 11 9.95 14.83 -25.67
N GLU A 12 9.42 15.43 -26.73
CA GLU A 12 9.60 14.93 -28.10
C GLU A 12 11.06 15.04 -28.58
N ASN A 13 11.77 16.06 -28.08
CA ASN A 13 13.14 16.36 -28.48
C ASN A 13 14.22 15.75 -27.55
N ASP A 14 13.81 15.02 -26.49
CA ASP A 14 14.76 14.45 -25.52
C ASP A 14 14.36 13.03 -25.08
N SER A 15 15.21 12.06 -25.41
CA SER A 15 15.01 10.64 -25.08
C SER A 15 15.11 10.30 -23.58
N THR A 16 15.59 11.23 -22.76
CA THR A 16 15.75 11.11 -21.30
C THR A 16 14.86 12.06 -20.51
N GLY A 17 14.30 13.06 -21.17
CA GLY A 17 13.45 14.08 -20.59
C GLY A 17 11.96 13.73 -20.55
N PHE A 18 11.27 14.22 -19.52
CA PHE A 18 9.82 14.21 -19.40
C PHE A 18 9.34 15.41 -18.56
N GLN A 19 8.05 15.73 -18.68
CA GLN A 19 7.45 16.86 -17.97
C GLN A 19 6.09 16.51 -17.37
N PHE A 20 5.72 17.22 -16.32
CA PHE A 20 4.41 17.11 -15.66
C PHE A 20 4.05 18.44 -15.00
N ASP A 21 2.76 18.64 -14.73
CA ASP A 21 2.27 19.83 -14.04
C ASP A 21 2.12 19.53 -12.55
N TYR A 22 2.60 20.43 -11.69
CA TYR A 22 2.47 20.37 -10.23
C TYR A 22 2.14 21.76 -9.68
N ARG A 23 1.00 21.89 -8.99
CA ARG A 23 0.54 23.18 -8.40
C ARG A 23 0.47 24.33 -9.42
N GLY A 24 0.03 24.03 -10.65
CA GLY A 24 -0.06 25.01 -11.73
C GLY A 24 1.30 25.42 -12.32
N ARG A 25 2.38 24.73 -11.97
CA ARG A 25 3.72 24.91 -12.56
C ARG A 25 4.10 23.68 -13.37
N GLN A 26 4.71 23.91 -14.52
CA GLN A 26 5.30 22.85 -15.31
C GLN A 26 6.67 22.50 -14.75
N ILE A 27 6.89 21.22 -14.46
CA ILE A 27 8.16 20.68 -13.98
C ILE A 27 8.72 19.75 -15.04
N THR A 28 10.00 19.92 -15.35
CA THR A 28 10.74 19.10 -16.32
C THR A 28 11.87 18.38 -15.61
N LEU A 29 11.99 17.07 -15.84
CA LEU A 29 13.03 16.23 -15.27
C LEU A 29 13.74 15.46 -16.39
N PHE A 30 15.03 15.17 -16.17
CA PHE A 30 15.87 14.40 -17.07
C PHE A 30 16.47 13.23 -16.28
N ALA A 31 16.33 12.02 -16.83
CA ALA A 31 16.94 10.82 -16.25
C ALA A 31 18.34 10.58 -16.85
N ASN A 32 19.14 9.71 -16.23
CA ASN A 32 20.47 9.38 -16.77
C ASN A 32 20.39 8.41 -17.96
N SER A 33 19.23 7.80 -18.20
CA SER A 33 18.97 6.93 -19.34
C SER A 33 17.49 6.88 -19.70
N ILE A 34 17.20 6.42 -20.92
CA ILE A 34 15.83 6.18 -21.39
C ILE A 34 15.07 5.15 -20.51
N ASN A 35 15.78 4.13 -20.03
CA ASN A 35 15.20 3.09 -19.17
C ASN A 35 14.79 3.66 -17.82
N GLU A 36 15.66 4.50 -17.23
CA GLU A 36 15.39 5.17 -15.97
C GLU A 36 14.22 6.15 -16.11
N ARG A 37 14.13 6.90 -17.22
CA ARG A 37 12.95 7.73 -17.54
C ARG A 37 11.67 6.92 -17.53
N PHE A 38 11.64 5.76 -18.18
CA PHE A 38 10.45 4.89 -18.20
C PHE A 38 10.07 4.40 -16.81
N LEU A 39 11.06 4.02 -15.98
CA LEU A 39 10.81 3.61 -14.60
C LEU A 39 10.24 4.76 -13.77
N TRP A 40 10.80 5.97 -13.89
CA TRP A 40 10.31 7.15 -13.17
C TRP A 40 8.87 7.50 -13.53
N ILE A 41 8.55 7.52 -14.82
CA ILE A 41 7.18 7.79 -15.31
C ILE A 41 6.21 6.72 -14.81
N LYS A 42 6.60 5.44 -14.87
CA LYS A 42 5.80 4.35 -14.33
C LYS A 42 5.52 4.54 -12.84
N CYS A 43 6.56 4.77 -12.04
CA CYS A 43 6.42 4.98 -10.61
C CYS A 43 5.56 6.21 -10.27
N ILE A 44 5.70 7.31 -11.02
CA ILE A 44 4.87 8.51 -10.85
C ILE A 44 3.40 8.19 -11.17
N ASN A 45 3.12 7.52 -12.29
CA ASN A 45 1.76 7.15 -12.66
C ASN A 45 1.12 6.17 -11.68
N ASP A 46 1.86 5.17 -11.21
CA ASP A 46 1.43 4.24 -10.17
C ASP A 46 1.09 5.00 -8.87
N ALA A 47 1.93 5.98 -8.50
CA ALA A 47 1.70 6.82 -7.32
C ALA A 47 0.50 7.76 -7.48
N ILE A 48 0.29 8.33 -8.67
CA ILE A 48 -0.90 9.14 -9.00
C ILE A 48 -2.16 8.28 -8.90
N HIS A 49 -2.15 7.09 -9.47
CA HIS A 49 -3.27 6.15 -9.42
C HIS A 49 -3.62 5.75 -7.98
N VAL A 50 -2.63 5.41 -7.16
CA VAL A 50 -2.83 5.14 -5.72
C VAL A 50 -3.41 6.35 -4.99
N CYS A 51 -2.99 7.56 -5.36
CA CYS A 51 -3.51 8.79 -4.76
C CYS A 51 -4.92 9.16 -5.23
N SER A 52 -5.27 8.90 -6.49
CA SER A 52 -6.61 9.17 -7.04
C SER A 52 -7.65 8.23 -6.44
N GLN A 53 -7.33 6.95 -6.25
CA GLN A 53 -8.18 6.00 -5.51
C GLN A 53 -8.39 6.44 -4.06
N ARG A 54 -7.36 6.95 -3.39
CA ARG A 54 -7.47 7.55 -2.05
C ARG A 54 -8.38 8.78 -2.02
N ARG A 55 -8.42 9.57 -3.10
CA ARG A 55 -9.29 10.75 -3.23
C ARG A 55 -10.76 10.38 -3.45
N LEU A 56 -11.05 9.33 -4.23
CA LEU A 56 -12.42 8.81 -4.41
C LEU A 56 -12.99 8.27 -3.08
N LEU A 57 -12.16 7.58 -2.29
CA LEU A 57 -12.52 7.20 -0.93
C LEU A 57 -12.79 8.43 -0.05
N THR A 58 -11.99 9.50 -0.19
CA THR A 58 -12.19 10.77 0.56
C THR A 58 -13.45 11.53 0.11
N SER A 59 -13.81 11.48 -1.19
CA SER A 59 -14.98 12.18 -1.74
C SER A 59 -16.30 11.41 -1.57
N MET A 60 -16.28 10.08 -1.43
CA MET A 60 -17.46 9.32 -1.01
C MET A 60 -17.94 9.68 0.41
N PHE A 61 -17.10 10.32 1.23
CA PHE A 61 -17.53 10.91 2.51
C PHE A 61 -18.20 12.30 2.36
N ARG A 62 -18.53 12.74 1.13
CA ARG A 62 -19.25 14.01 0.85
C ARG A 62 -20.35 13.85 -0.22
N THR A 63 -21.12 12.77 -0.21
CA THR A 63 -22.39 12.71 -0.95
C THR A 63 -23.57 12.61 0.04
N PRO A 64 -24.63 13.43 -0.10
CA PRO A 64 -25.71 13.47 0.89
C PRO A 64 -26.73 12.31 0.80
N GLU A 65 -26.58 11.31 -0.07
CA GLU A 65 -27.66 10.35 -0.31
C GLU A 65 -27.15 8.95 -0.70
N SER A 66 -26.99 8.07 0.27
CA SER A 66 -27.26 6.62 0.11
C SER A 66 -27.40 5.98 1.49
N ASN A 67 -28.48 5.21 1.68
CA ASN A 67 -28.94 4.62 2.94
C ASN A 67 -28.09 3.43 3.45
N LEU A 68 -26.77 3.47 3.25
CA LEU A 68 -25.82 2.61 3.94
C LEU A 68 -25.01 3.55 4.82
N ASN A 69 -25.20 3.51 6.15
CA ASN A 69 -24.43 4.34 7.10
C ASN A 69 -22.92 4.24 6.78
N PRO A 70 -22.31 5.21 6.06
CA PRO A 70 -20.89 5.19 5.81
C PRO A 70 -20.28 5.54 7.15
N VAL A 71 -19.35 4.74 7.66
CA VAL A 71 -18.59 5.13 8.86
C VAL A 71 -17.88 6.44 8.51
N VAL A 72 -18.46 7.58 8.92
CA VAL A 72 -17.89 8.92 8.76
C VAL A 72 -16.71 8.98 9.72
N CYS A 73 -15.57 8.52 9.23
CA CYS A 73 -14.35 8.52 10.01
C CYS A 73 -13.69 9.89 9.93
N ARG A 74 -13.74 10.65 11.03
CA ARG A 74 -12.79 11.74 11.26
C ARG A 74 -11.51 11.10 11.82
N PRO A 75 -10.36 11.22 11.14
CA PRO A 75 -9.13 10.62 11.65
C PRO A 75 -8.78 11.17 13.03
N ILE A 76 -8.77 10.33 14.06
CA ILE A 76 -8.35 10.67 15.42
C ILE A 76 -6.85 10.43 15.64
N GLY A 77 -6.21 9.69 14.75
CA GLY A 77 -4.81 9.33 14.87
C GLY A 77 -4.26 8.61 13.65
N LYS A 78 -3.01 8.14 13.78
CA LYS A 78 -2.30 7.36 12.74
C LYS A 78 -1.65 6.16 13.40
N VAL A 79 -1.74 5.01 12.73
CA VAL A 79 -0.95 3.82 13.08
C VAL A 79 0.12 3.62 12.02
N PHE A 80 1.34 3.33 12.49
CA PHE A 80 2.51 3.03 11.66
C PHE A 80 2.85 1.56 11.80
N ILE A 81 2.74 0.82 10.71
CA ILE A 81 3.17 -0.58 10.62
C ILE A 81 4.54 -0.56 9.97
N ARG A 82 5.56 -1.05 10.68
CA ARG A 82 6.95 -1.07 10.21
C ARG A 82 7.44 -2.50 10.09
N GLU A 83 8.40 -2.71 9.20
CA GLU A 83 9.18 -3.95 9.08
C GLU A 83 8.32 -5.21 8.93
N ILE A 84 7.46 -5.21 7.91
CA ILE A 84 6.59 -6.36 7.64
C ILE A 84 7.45 -7.56 7.24
N SER A 85 7.28 -8.66 7.97
CA SER A 85 7.96 -9.93 7.75
C SER A 85 7.03 -11.10 8.04
N ALA A 86 7.38 -12.26 7.51
CA ALA A 86 6.68 -13.52 7.75
C ALA A 86 7.71 -14.61 8.01
N MET A 87 7.34 -15.56 8.88
CA MET A 87 8.16 -16.70 9.22
C MET A 87 7.34 -17.98 9.12
N ASN A 88 8.02 -19.10 8.86
CA ASN A 88 7.40 -20.42 8.76
C ASN A 88 6.24 -20.50 7.75
N LEU A 89 6.36 -19.79 6.62
CA LEU A 89 5.39 -19.88 5.55
C LEU A 89 5.33 -21.31 4.99
N PRO A 90 4.12 -21.83 4.70
CA PRO A 90 3.98 -23.18 4.17
C PRO A 90 4.50 -23.23 2.74
N ILE A 91 5.69 -23.80 2.57
CA ILE A 91 6.30 -24.02 1.27
C ILE A 91 5.54 -25.16 0.58
N THR A 92 4.78 -24.84 -0.48
CA THR A 92 4.09 -25.86 -1.24
C THR A 92 5.01 -26.38 -2.35
N SER A 93 5.42 -27.65 -2.24
CA SER A 93 6.26 -28.38 -3.22
C SER A 93 5.66 -28.47 -4.64
N MET A 94 4.41 -28.04 -4.82
CA MET A 94 3.68 -28.06 -6.09
C MET A 94 4.03 -26.89 -7.04
N GLN A 95 4.75 -25.86 -6.57
CA GLN A 95 5.18 -24.75 -7.43
C GLN A 95 6.60 -24.99 -7.91
N LYS A 96 6.75 -25.48 -9.16
CA LYS A 96 8.05 -25.64 -9.84
C LYS A 96 8.90 -24.35 -9.91
N ASN A 97 8.31 -23.19 -9.58
CA ASN A 97 8.90 -21.86 -9.72
C ASN A 97 8.99 -21.10 -8.38
N GLY A 98 9.04 -21.80 -7.23
CA GLY A 98 9.15 -21.22 -5.89
C GLY A 98 7.93 -20.41 -5.43
N ASN A 99 7.89 -20.04 -4.15
CA ASN A 99 6.79 -19.24 -3.61
C ASN A 99 7.01 -17.76 -3.93
N ASN A 100 5.93 -17.03 -4.20
CA ASN A 100 5.92 -15.60 -4.42
C ASN A 100 4.96 -14.92 -3.43
N PRO A 101 5.24 -14.98 -2.12
CA PRO A 101 4.36 -14.41 -1.13
C PRO A 101 4.30 -12.88 -1.17
N TYR A 102 3.11 -12.34 -0.90
CA TYR A 102 2.86 -10.93 -0.66
C TYR A 102 1.87 -10.76 0.49
N CYS A 103 1.90 -9.60 1.12
CA CYS A 103 1.05 -9.25 2.23
C CYS A 103 0.06 -8.18 1.81
N ILE A 104 -1.19 -8.34 2.21
CA ILE A 104 -2.26 -7.35 2.14
C ILE A 104 -2.57 -6.91 3.57
N ILE A 105 -2.60 -5.60 3.81
CA ILE A 105 -3.07 -5.02 5.07
C ILE A 105 -4.26 -4.12 4.81
N GLU A 106 -5.35 -4.36 5.54
CA GLU A 106 -6.62 -3.67 5.43
C GLU A 106 -7.03 -3.06 6.76
N MET A 107 -7.53 -1.83 6.71
CA MET A 107 -8.13 -1.15 7.85
C MET A 107 -9.08 -0.08 7.33
N ASN A 108 -10.33 -0.04 7.82
CA ASN A 108 -11.33 0.97 7.46
C ASN A 108 -11.49 1.18 5.95
N ASN A 109 -11.68 0.08 5.20
CA ASN A 109 -11.79 0.05 3.74
C ASN A 109 -10.58 0.63 2.98
N CYS A 110 -9.47 0.87 3.67
CA CYS A 110 -8.18 1.19 3.06
C CYS A 110 -7.34 -0.08 3.01
N GLN A 111 -6.94 -0.47 1.80
CA GLN A 111 -6.07 -1.62 1.56
C GLN A 111 -4.67 -1.17 1.11
N ARG A 112 -3.63 -1.83 1.61
CA ARG A 112 -2.24 -1.72 1.15
C ARG A 112 -1.71 -3.11 0.86
N GLN A 113 -0.87 -3.25 -0.15
CA GLN A 113 -0.26 -4.52 -0.50
C GLN A 113 1.25 -4.36 -0.71
N THR A 114 2.03 -5.38 -0.36
CA THR A 114 3.43 -5.48 -0.72
C THR A 114 3.60 -6.05 -2.12
N THR A 115 4.75 -5.83 -2.73
CA THR A 115 5.13 -6.53 -3.96
C THR A 115 5.40 -8.01 -3.67
N PRO A 116 4.93 -8.94 -4.51
CA PRO A 116 5.32 -10.34 -4.40
C PRO A 116 6.83 -10.49 -4.48
N VAL A 117 7.41 -11.25 -3.56
CA VAL A 117 8.85 -11.54 -3.54
C VAL A 117 9.02 -13.02 -3.79
N HIS A 118 9.83 -13.38 -4.78
CA HIS A 118 10.21 -14.76 -5.00
C HIS A 118 11.12 -15.22 -3.85
N CYS A 119 10.72 -16.27 -3.13
CA CYS A 119 11.50 -16.81 -2.03
C CYS A 119 11.46 -18.34 -1.97
N ASP A 120 12.63 -18.93 -1.78
CA ASP A 120 12.82 -20.37 -1.53
C ASP A 120 12.86 -20.69 -0.04
N THR A 121 12.89 -19.67 0.81
CA THR A 121 12.88 -19.77 2.28
C THR A 121 11.45 -19.65 2.83
N SER A 122 11.20 -20.29 3.97
CA SER A 122 9.94 -20.13 4.72
C SER A 122 9.87 -18.79 5.48
N ASN A 123 10.98 -18.06 5.54
CA ASN A 123 11.12 -16.78 6.23
C ASN A 123 11.41 -15.68 5.20
N LEU A 124 10.63 -14.60 5.25
CA LEU A 124 10.72 -13.49 4.31
C LEU A 124 10.54 -12.15 5.05
N GLN A 125 11.29 -11.14 4.60
CA GLN A 125 11.10 -9.75 5.02
C GLN A 125 10.79 -8.89 3.79
N TRP A 126 9.70 -8.12 3.87
CA TRP A 126 9.39 -7.15 2.82
C TRP A 126 10.04 -5.79 3.10
N ASN A 127 10.43 -5.50 4.35
CA ASN A 127 11.09 -4.24 4.74
C ASN A 127 10.36 -2.97 4.28
N ILE A 128 9.03 -3.06 4.16
CA ILE A 128 8.14 -1.95 3.81
C ILE A 128 7.36 -1.53 5.05
N SER A 129 7.03 -0.25 5.12
CA SER A 129 6.17 0.33 6.14
C SER A 129 4.88 0.88 5.54
N PHE A 130 3.78 0.75 6.27
CA PHE A 130 2.48 1.33 5.91
C PHE A 130 1.97 2.25 7.00
N GLN A 131 1.13 3.21 6.59
CA GLN A 131 0.47 4.13 7.49
C GLN A 131 -1.03 4.14 7.22
N PHE A 132 -1.82 3.97 8.28
CA PHE A 132 -3.27 4.01 8.25
C PHE A 132 -3.80 5.11 9.18
N PHE A 133 -4.99 5.62 8.86
CA PHE A 133 -5.69 6.57 9.71
C PHE A 133 -6.63 5.83 10.65
N ILE A 134 -6.57 6.19 11.92
CA ILE A 134 -7.44 5.65 12.96
C ILE A 134 -8.70 6.49 13.01
N CYS A 135 -9.85 5.84 13.01
CA CYS A 135 -11.18 6.38 13.08
C CYS A 135 -11.75 6.24 14.48
N ASP A 136 -11.65 5.04 15.05
CA ASP A 136 -12.12 4.70 16.39
C ASP A 136 -11.23 3.59 16.95
N ILE A 137 -10.40 3.91 17.95
CA ILE A 137 -9.44 2.96 18.53
C ILE A 137 -10.10 1.70 19.11
N ASN A 138 -11.38 1.79 19.51
CA ASN A 138 -12.10 0.68 20.14
C ASN A 138 -12.76 -0.25 19.12
N LYS A 139 -12.94 0.21 17.87
CA LYS A 139 -13.65 -0.54 16.82
C LYS A 139 -12.75 -0.90 15.64
N ASP A 140 -11.72 -0.11 15.40
CA ASP A 140 -10.82 -0.31 14.29
C ASP A 140 -9.98 -1.57 14.48
N ILE A 141 -9.92 -2.37 13.41
CA ILE A 141 -9.16 -3.62 13.34
C ILE A 141 -8.26 -3.55 12.11
N ILE A 142 -6.97 -3.87 12.32
CA ILE A 142 -6.03 -4.12 11.23
C ILE A 142 -6.18 -5.57 10.82
N LYS A 143 -6.58 -5.83 9.57
CA LYS A 143 -6.59 -7.17 9.00
C LYS A 143 -5.34 -7.34 8.14
N CYS A 144 -4.60 -8.40 8.38
CA CYS A 144 -3.42 -8.75 7.61
C CYS A 144 -3.66 -10.10 6.95
N PHE A 145 -3.37 -10.18 5.65
CA PHE A 145 -3.47 -11.40 4.86
C PHE A 145 -2.15 -11.64 4.16
N ILE A 146 -1.73 -12.89 4.09
CA ILE A 146 -0.55 -13.30 3.33
C ILE A 146 -1.03 -14.23 2.24
N TYR A 147 -0.74 -13.88 1.00
CA TYR A 147 -1.07 -14.67 -0.18
C TYR A 147 0.21 -15.13 -0.87
N ASN A 148 0.12 -16.26 -1.58
CA ASN A 148 1.14 -16.71 -2.51
C ASN A 148 0.65 -16.50 -3.94
N ARG A 149 1.35 -15.64 -4.69
CA ARG A 149 1.06 -15.34 -6.08
C ARG A 149 1.41 -16.53 -6.96
N SER A 150 0.47 -16.95 -7.80
CA SER A 150 0.70 -17.96 -8.84
C SER A 150 0.59 -17.34 -10.23
N LYS A 151 1.45 -17.78 -11.16
CA LYS A 151 1.39 -17.32 -12.56
C LYS A 151 0.24 -17.97 -13.35
N TYR A 152 -0.22 -19.15 -12.92
CA TYR A 152 -1.12 -19.99 -13.71
C TYR A 152 -2.42 -20.35 -12.99
N THR A 153 -2.53 -20.06 -11.69
CA THR A 153 -3.68 -20.39 -10.85
C THR A 153 -4.08 -19.17 -10.02
N THR A 154 -5.23 -19.24 -9.36
CA THR A 154 -5.61 -18.23 -8.36
C THR A 154 -4.58 -18.17 -7.23
N ASP A 155 -4.41 -16.98 -6.67
CA ASP A 155 -3.54 -16.75 -5.53
C ASP A 155 -4.03 -17.52 -4.31
N ARG A 156 -3.10 -18.15 -3.60
CA ARG A 156 -3.42 -18.98 -2.43
C ARG A 156 -3.24 -18.18 -1.15
N LEU A 157 -4.26 -18.16 -0.28
CA LEU A 157 -4.10 -17.63 1.07
C LEU A 157 -3.18 -18.55 1.89
N LEU A 158 -2.12 -17.98 2.45
CA LEU A 158 -1.18 -18.66 3.35
C LEU A 158 -1.53 -18.44 4.83
N GLY A 159 -2.12 -17.28 5.16
CA GLY A 159 -2.55 -16.97 6.52
C GLY A 159 -3.22 -15.61 6.61
N SER A 160 -3.95 -15.40 7.70
CA SER A 160 -4.58 -14.12 8.01
C SER A 160 -4.60 -13.87 9.51
N VAL A 161 -4.57 -12.60 9.91
CA VAL A 161 -4.71 -12.19 11.31
C VAL A 161 -5.46 -10.87 11.40
N ASP A 162 -6.34 -10.79 12.39
CA ASP A 162 -7.08 -9.59 12.74
C ASP A 162 -6.51 -9.04 14.05
N VAL A 163 -6.06 -7.80 14.04
CA VAL A 163 -5.41 -7.12 15.17
C VAL A 163 -6.25 -5.89 15.55
N PRO A 164 -7.08 -5.99 16.60
CA PRO A 164 -7.75 -4.83 17.19
C PRO A 164 -6.74 -3.79 17.67
N LEU A 165 -7.02 -2.49 17.43
CA LEU A 165 -6.10 -1.43 17.87
C LEU A 165 -6.01 -1.28 19.39
N THR A 166 -7.04 -1.71 20.14
CA THR A 166 -7.05 -1.72 21.61
C THR A 166 -5.86 -2.52 22.18
N LEU A 167 -5.55 -3.68 21.59
CA LEU A 167 -4.42 -4.52 21.99
C LEU A 167 -3.06 -3.83 21.82
N LEU A 168 -2.97 -2.88 20.88
CA LEU A 168 -1.73 -2.13 20.62
C LEU A 168 -1.55 -0.97 21.62
N THR A 169 -2.65 -0.48 22.19
CA THR A 169 -2.60 0.65 23.15
C THR A 169 -2.18 0.16 24.53
N GLU A 170 -2.68 -0.99 24.97
CA GLU A 170 -2.37 -1.60 26.27
C GLU A 170 -0.89 -1.98 26.41
N ARG A 171 -0.26 -2.45 25.32
CA ARG A 171 1.17 -2.84 25.33
C ARG A 171 2.13 -1.66 25.46
N ARG A 172 1.71 -0.45 25.10
CA ARG A 172 2.56 0.74 25.19
C ARG A 172 2.61 1.28 26.63
N ILE A 173 1.51 1.17 27.37
CA ILE A 173 1.44 1.60 28.77
C ILE A 173 2.35 0.72 29.64
N GLN A 174 2.41 -0.59 29.38
CA GLN A 174 3.30 -1.50 30.11
C GLN A 174 4.80 -1.29 29.85
N GLN A 175 5.18 -0.53 28.81
CA GLN A 175 6.59 -0.22 28.51
C GLN A 175 7.05 1.14 29.06
N GLU A 176 6.13 2.02 29.48
CA GLU A 176 6.49 3.31 30.10
C GLU A 176 6.59 3.24 31.64
N ASP A 177 6.06 2.18 32.26
CA ASP A 177 6.12 1.92 33.71
C ASP A 177 7.22 0.90 34.12
N SER A 178 8.29 0.73 33.35
CA SER A 178 9.40 -0.20 33.64
C SER A 178 10.78 0.41 33.45
#